data_AF-A0A0X8G5R9-F1
#
_entry.id   AF-A0A0X8G5R9-F1
#
_cell.length_a   1.000
_cell.length_b   1.000
_cell.length_c   1.000
_cell.angle_alpha   90.00
_cell.angle_beta   90.00
_cell.angle_gamma   90.00
#
_symmetry.space_group_name_H-M   'P 1'
#
loop_
_entity.id
_entity.type
_entity.pdbx_description
1 polymer ?
#
loop_
_entity_poly.entity_id
_entity_poly.type
_entity_poly.pdbx_seq_one_letter_code
_entity_poly.pdbx_strand_id
1 'polypeptide(L)'
;MKNKRNYVAVNLLTIGVLATLMACSNDNSTLIPQFQSKSVNSTANYTDMTLFRGSKSSTTGAIYEVLPGPAVINPAMSPTPFSNNIQSTEGAYEIEVDDIVDVDATTSTDAVKFVNITFTANDGKKFKIDQINIIHKPEGAGDHSFFGGVGLNKMMHGDTGIGTALMPKMLAYITLWGLVDLKDASTGEVVASNRIIHIMTASNVRNSNLEMIPEVVLDKSDHDTWMSQTHVILIPQDMDGNFSPVPGTDHGFIHMMWENVELTKETRDWKKVYEILPGPAVINEAMNPTPFSNKVAFGAGSYSFNVIDNSEEDSENSEDLIKNVAIKYQRPNGEMFIIDDIQIIHKTNGSGDHPYFGGVGLDKVMHGNTGIGTNLMPKLTSYITLWGIADLKDGNGNVIAPNRLVHIMVSSRSRSSDLKLSTSTDIDSTDKSPNNIETHIIIPPLDLEGNMSPVSGTGHGFLHLMFENVNLTEN
;
A
#
# COMPACT_ATOMS: atom_id res chain seq x y z
N MET A 1 6.25 73.01 -33.55
CA MET A 1 5.82 74.43 -33.64
C MET A 1 4.37 74.45 -34.13
N LYS A 2 3.50 75.16 -33.38
CA LYS A 2 2.30 75.93 -33.80
C LYS A 2 1.51 75.39 -35.02
N ASN A 3 0.21 75.06 -34.92
CA ASN A 3 -0.85 76.02 -34.61
C ASN A 3 -2.21 75.36 -34.29
N LYS A 4 -2.92 75.98 -33.35
CA LYS A 4 -4.37 75.89 -33.11
C LYS A 4 -5.16 76.64 -34.19
N ARG A 5 -6.44 76.27 -34.40
CA ARG A 5 -7.66 77.12 -34.49
C ARG A 5 -8.83 76.23 -34.93
N ASN A 6 -9.83 75.98 -34.08
CA ASN A 6 -10.97 76.81 -33.64
C ASN A 6 -12.22 76.67 -34.54
N TYR A 7 -13.30 76.34 -33.83
CA TYR A 7 -14.71 76.17 -34.21
C TYR A 7 -15.33 77.30 -35.04
N VAL A 8 -16.32 76.93 -35.86
CA VAL A 8 -17.52 77.74 -36.12
C VAL A 8 -18.74 76.84 -36.10
N ALA A 9 -19.73 77.23 -35.29
CA ALA A 9 -21.07 76.66 -35.23
C ALA A 9 -21.98 77.34 -36.27
N VAL A 10 -22.92 76.59 -36.84
CA VAL A 10 -24.11 77.14 -37.50
C VAL A 10 -25.33 76.35 -37.04
N ASN A 11 -26.26 77.06 -36.41
CA ASN A 11 -27.61 76.61 -36.09
C ASN A 11 -28.48 76.58 -37.36
N LEU A 12 -29.42 75.63 -37.42
CA LEU A 12 -30.86 75.78 -37.75
C LEU A 12 -31.36 74.47 -38.37
N LEU A 13 -32.34 73.82 -37.75
CA LEU A 13 -33.76 73.96 -38.11
C LEU A 13 -34.55 72.78 -37.53
N THR A 14 -35.37 73.08 -36.55
CA THR A 14 -36.38 72.19 -35.98
C THR A 14 -37.53 72.04 -36.98
N ILE A 15 -37.79 70.81 -37.44
CA ILE A 15 -39.09 70.42 -38.01
C ILE A 15 -39.55 69.18 -37.24
N GLY A 16 -40.61 69.38 -36.44
CA GLY A 16 -41.30 68.29 -35.77
C GLY A 16 -42.16 67.52 -36.76
N VAL A 17 -42.02 66.19 -36.75
CA VAL A 17 -43.06 65.27 -37.19
C VAL A 17 -43.24 64.25 -36.07
N LEU A 18 -44.42 64.32 -35.47
CA LEU A 18 -44.94 63.42 -34.47
C LEU A 18 -45.24 62.09 -35.17
N ALA A 19 -44.43 61.06 -34.92
CA ALA A 19 -44.71 59.69 -35.33
C ALA A 19 -44.76 58.78 -34.10
N THR A 20 -45.87 58.07 -34.00
CA THR A 20 -46.34 57.21 -32.92
C THR A 20 -45.35 56.10 -32.57
N LEU A 21 -45.15 55.92 -31.26
CA LEU A 21 -44.45 54.81 -30.63
C LEU A 21 -45.12 53.47 -30.96
N MET A 22 -44.40 52.59 -31.65
CA MET A 22 -44.47 51.14 -31.43
C MET A 22 -43.03 50.66 -31.21
N ALA A 23 -42.63 50.60 -29.95
CA ALA A 23 -41.44 49.87 -29.56
C ALA A 23 -41.81 48.38 -29.55
N CYS A 24 -41.39 47.66 -30.59
CA CYS A 24 -41.19 46.23 -30.47
C CYS A 24 -39.95 46.03 -29.59
N SER A 25 -40.14 45.64 -28.33
CA SER A 25 -39.07 45.12 -27.50
C SER A 25 -38.59 43.82 -28.13
N ASN A 26 -37.43 43.86 -28.77
CA ASN A 26 -36.67 42.64 -29.04
C ASN A 26 -36.09 42.16 -27.71
N ASP A 27 -36.93 41.47 -26.92
CA ASP A 27 -36.47 40.63 -25.82
C ASP A 27 -35.78 39.39 -26.41
N ASN A 28 -34.58 39.59 -26.96
CA ASN A 28 -33.60 38.52 -27.02
C ASN A 28 -32.99 38.39 -25.62
N SER A 29 -33.79 37.88 -24.68
CA SER A 29 -33.25 37.27 -23.47
C SER A 29 -32.42 36.08 -23.92
N THR A 30 -31.12 36.31 -24.01
CA THR A 30 -30.15 35.24 -24.16
C THR A 30 -30.27 34.43 -22.89
N LEU A 31 -30.89 33.26 -22.97
CA LEU A 31 -30.90 32.27 -21.90
C LEU A 31 -29.44 31.95 -21.59
N ILE A 32 -28.87 32.58 -20.56
CA ILE A 32 -27.62 32.12 -19.97
C ILE A 32 -27.95 30.74 -19.38
N PRO A 33 -27.32 29.66 -19.84
CA PRO A 33 -27.52 28.35 -19.23
C PRO A 33 -27.18 28.49 -17.75
N GLN A 34 -28.16 28.25 -16.88
CA GLN A 34 -27.92 28.22 -15.46
C GLN A 34 -27.14 26.94 -15.17
N PHE A 35 -25.96 27.07 -14.56
CA PHE A 35 -25.18 25.91 -14.12
C PHE A 35 -26.06 25.02 -13.25
N GLN A 36 -26.07 23.72 -13.57
CA GLN A 36 -26.84 22.74 -12.83
C GLN A 36 -25.90 22.05 -11.83
N SER A 37 -26.19 22.25 -10.55
CA SER A 37 -25.53 21.51 -9.47
C SER A 37 -25.55 20.01 -9.74
N LYS A 38 -24.41 19.36 -9.56
CA LYS A 38 -24.25 17.91 -9.68
C LYS A 38 -23.81 17.32 -8.35
N SER A 39 -24.36 16.17 -8.00
CA SER A 39 -24.02 15.44 -6.79
C SER A 39 -23.61 14.02 -7.13
N VAL A 40 -22.41 13.62 -6.71
CA VAL A 40 -21.87 12.29 -6.99
C VAL A 40 -21.40 11.67 -5.69
N ASN A 41 -21.78 10.42 -5.44
CA ASN A 41 -21.39 9.65 -4.28
C ASN A 41 -20.44 8.53 -4.69
N SER A 42 -19.37 8.34 -3.92
CA SER A 42 -18.35 7.32 -4.16
C SER A 42 -18.11 6.51 -2.89
N THR A 43 -18.09 5.18 -3.03
CA THR A 43 -17.94 4.26 -1.89
C THR A 43 -17.16 3.00 -2.25
N ALA A 44 -16.42 2.48 -1.26
CA ALA A 44 -15.85 1.13 -1.29
C ALA A 44 -15.77 0.58 0.15
N ASN A 45 -15.96 -0.73 0.31
CA ASN A 45 -15.91 -1.38 1.63
C ASN A 45 -15.23 -2.75 1.58
N TYR A 46 -14.06 -2.82 2.21
CA TYR A 46 -13.20 -3.99 2.33
C TYR A 46 -12.58 -4.02 3.74
N THR A 47 -13.42 -3.92 4.78
CA THR A 47 -12.97 -3.81 6.18
C THR A 47 -12.32 -5.08 6.74
N ASP A 48 -12.59 -6.23 6.13
CA ASP A 48 -12.00 -7.48 6.59
C ASP A 48 -10.51 -7.53 6.20
N MET A 49 -9.66 -7.68 7.22
CA MET A 49 -8.23 -7.88 7.03
C MET A 49 -7.96 -9.08 6.13
N THR A 50 -7.15 -8.87 5.10
CA THR A 50 -6.65 -9.99 4.31
C THR A 50 -5.65 -10.79 5.13
N LEU A 51 -5.90 -12.08 5.21
CA LEU A 51 -4.99 -13.07 5.76
C LEU A 51 -4.55 -13.98 4.61
N PHE A 52 -3.24 -14.24 4.50
CA PHE A 52 -2.70 -15.20 3.55
C PHE A 52 -2.47 -16.52 4.27
N ARG A 53 -3.02 -17.60 3.72
CA ARG A 53 -2.90 -18.95 4.30
C ARG A 53 -1.96 -19.84 3.52
N GLY A 54 -1.40 -19.37 2.42
CA GLY A 54 -0.41 -20.11 1.67
C GLY A 54 0.72 -19.22 1.21
N SER A 55 1.87 -19.85 1.00
CA SER A 55 3.02 -19.21 0.39
C SER A 55 3.81 -20.22 -0.43
N LYS A 56 4.40 -19.78 -1.54
CA LYS A 56 5.26 -20.63 -2.37
C LYS A 56 6.37 -19.84 -3.05
N SER A 57 7.41 -20.55 -3.48
CA SER A 57 8.50 -19.98 -4.26
C SER A 57 7.98 -19.38 -5.58
N SER A 58 8.49 -18.20 -5.93
CA SER A 58 8.26 -17.55 -7.23
C SER A 58 9.32 -17.95 -8.24
N THR A 59 9.00 -17.81 -9.54
CA THR A 59 9.96 -17.98 -10.63
C THR A 59 11.00 -16.86 -10.71
N THR A 60 10.76 -15.72 -10.07
CA THR A 60 11.67 -14.56 -10.01
C THR A 60 12.46 -14.46 -8.71
N GLY A 61 12.17 -15.35 -7.74
CA GLY A 61 12.79 -15.36 -6.43
C GLY A 61 14.11 -16.12 -6.42
N ALA A 62 15.16 -15.50 -5.87
CA ALA A 62 16.40 -16.22 -5.56
C ALA A 62 16.28 -16.98 -4.23
N ILE A 63 17.17 -17.95 -4.05
CA ILE A 63 17.17 -18.85 -2.90
C ILE A 63 18.56 -18.85 -2.29
N TYR A 64 18.60 -18.77 -0.96
CA TYR A 64 19.83 -18.69 -0.20
C TYR A 64 19.78 -19.62 0.99
N GLU A 65 20.93 -20.16 1.34
CA GLU A 65 21.19 -20.68 2.68
C GLU A 65 21.92 -19.61 3.49
N VAL A 66 21.42 -19.35 4.70
CA VAL A 66 22.10 -18.50 5.69
C VAL A 66 23.05 -19.38 6.48
N LEU A 67 24.34 -19.17 6.25
CA LEU A 67 25.43 -19.90 6.87
C LEU A 67 25.77 -19.33 8.25
N PRO A 68 26.55 -20.08 9.06
CA PRO A 68 27.02 -19.62 10.35
C PRO A 68 27.83 -18.35 10.22
N GLY A 69 27.56 -17.43 11.12
CA GLY A 69 28.37 -16.24 11.31
C GLY A 69 28.01 -15.53 12.60
N PRO A 70 28.69 -14.42 12.91
CA PRO A 70 28.23 -13.48 13.93
C PRO A 70 26.79 -13.03 13.62
N ALA A 71 25.93 -12.97 14.63
CA ALA A 71 24.60 -12.38 14.45
C ALA A 71 24.75 -10.90 14.07
N VAL A 72 23.94 -10.41 13.13
CA VAL A 72 24.05 -9.02 12.65
C VAL A 72 23.77 -8.01 13.76
N ILE A 73 22.72 -8.25 14.55
CA ILE A 73 22.30 -7.36 15.63
C ILE A 73 23.19 -7.50 16.89
N ASN A 74 23.74 -8.69 17.14
CA ASN A 74 24.65 -8.93 18.27
C ASN A 74 25.86 -9.79 17.84
N PRO A 75 26.92 -9.18 17.28
CA PRO A 75 28.06 -9.92 16.73
C PRO A 75 28.84 -10.75 17.76
N ALA A 76 28.68 -10.50 19.06
CA ALA A 76 29.29 -11.32 20.11
C ALA A 76 28.68 -12.73 20.18
N MET A 77 27.46 -12.91 19.65
CA MET A 77 26.85 -14.23 19.47
C MET A 77 27.29 -14.80 18.14
N SER A 78 28.11 -15.86 18.19
CA SER A 78 28.64 -16.54 17.02
C SER A 78 29.03 -17.98 17.39
N PRO A 79 28.77 -18.98 16.53
CA PRO A 79 27.97 -18.89 15.30
C PRO A 79 26.45 -18.79 15.57
N THR A 80 25.71 -18.14 14.67
CA THR A 80 24.24 -18.09 14.72
C THR A 80 23.63 -18.23 13.30
N PRO A 81 22.34 -18.59 13.21
CA PRO A 81 21.58 -18.56 11.95
C PRO A 81 21.15 -17.15 11.53
N PHE A 82 21.52 -16.08 12.26
CA PHE A 82 21.05 -14.71 12.01
C PHE A 82 22.19 -13.82 11.48
N SER A 83 22.96 -14.36 10.54
CA SER A 83 24.16 -13.72 9.99
C SER A 83 23.93 -13.13 8.59
N ASN A 84 24.92 -12.38 8.11
CA ASN A 84 25.02 -11.96 6.69
C ASN A 84 25.86 -12.93 5.84
N ASN A 85 26.34 -14.03 6.41
CA ASN A 85 27.00 -15.08 5.64
C ASN A 85 25.91 -15.87 4.92
N ILE A 86 25.67 -15.57 3.65
CA ILE A 86 24.65 -16.24 2.85
C ILE A 86 25.26 -16.80 1.57
N GLN A 87 24.74 -17.92 1.12
CA GLN A 87 25.17 -18.57 -0.11
C GLN A 87 23.96 -18.87 -0.98
N SER A 88 24.02 -18.47 -2.25
CA SER A 88 22.98 -18.82 -3.21
C SER A 88 22.93 -20.33 -3.44
N THR A 89 21.71 -20.86 -3.55
CA THR A 89 21.46 -22.28 -3.73
C THR A 89 20.17 -22.51 -4.53
N GLU A 90 19.77 -23.77 -4.67
CA GLU A 90 18.58 -24.19 -5.39
C GLU A 90 17.55 -24.82 -4.43
N GLY A 91 16.28 -24.68 -4.77
CA GLY A 91 15.18 -25.27 -4.03
C GLY A 91 13.83 -24.79 -4.55
N ALA A 92 12.78 -25.23 -3.88
CA ALA A 92 11.43 -24.74 -4.07
C ALA A 92 10.63 -25.06 -2.82
N TYR A 93 9.61 -24.26 -2.55
CA TYR A 93 8.69 -24.58 -1.48
C TYR A 93 7.26 -24.19 -1.82
N GLU A 94 6.32 -24.87 -1.18
CA GLU A 94 4.93 -24.48 -1.10
C GLU A 94 4.38 -24.93 0.26
N ILE A 95 3.65 -24.04 0.92
CA ILE A 95 3.00 -24.27 2.20
C ILE A 95 1.56 -23.75 2.17
N GLU A 96 0.67 -24.45 2.85
CA GLU A 96 -0.69 -24.01 3.15
C GLU A 96 -1.00 -24.34 4.62
N VAL A 97 -1.58 -23.39 5.35
CA VAL A 97 -1.84 -23.47 6.78
C VAL A 97 -3.29 -23.14 7.11
N ASP A 98 -3.76 -23.70 8.21
CA ASP A 98 -4.97 -23.27 8.92
C ASP A 98 -4.55 -22.63 10.25
N ASP A 99 -5.00 -21.40 10.45
CA ASP A 99 -5.01 -20.69 11.72
C ASP A 99 -6.49 -20.57 12.15
N ILE A 100 -6.84 -21.28 13.22
CA ILE A 100 -8.18 -21.41 13.78
C ILE A 100 -8.22 -20.84 15.20
N VAL A 101 -7.11 -20.94 15.94
CA VAL A 101 -7.00 -20.50 17.34
C VAL A 101 -5.85 -19.52 17.49
N ASP A 102 -6.17 -18.24 17.55
CA ASP A 102 -5.18 -17.12 17.56
C ASP A 102 -4.32 -17.00 18.84
N VAL A 103 -4.45 -17.95 19.77
CA VAL A 103 -3.76 -17.96 21.07
C VAL A 103 -3.21 -19.34 21.38
N ASP A 104 -2.14 -19.39 22.16
CA ASP A 104 -1.55 -20.65 22.61
C ASP A 104 -2.54 -21.48 23.41
N ALA A 105 -2.89 -22.64 22.88
CA ALA A 105 -3.70 -23.62 23.56
C ALA A 105 -3.24 -25.02 23.17
N THR A 106 -3.13 -25.93 24.13
CA THR A 106 -2.91 -27.37 23.85
C THR A 106 -4.06 -28.00 23.07
N THR A 107 -5.20 -27.32 23.02
CA THR A 107 -6.40 -27.71 22.26
C THR A 107 -6.52 -26.95 20.95
N SER A 108 -5.50 -26.18 20.55
CA SER A 108 -5.50 -25.54 19.23
C SER A 108 -5.65 -26.61 18.14
N THR A 109 -6.37 -26.24 17.09
CA THR A 109 -6.60 -27.06 15.91
C THR A 109 -5.89 -26.50 14.69
N ASP A 110 -4.94 -25.58 14.90
CA ASP A 110 -4.10 -25.04 13.82
C ASP A 110 -3.31 -26.16 13.16
N ALA A 111 -3.06 -26.05 11.86
CA ALA A 111 -2.47 -27.13 11.11
C ALA A 111 -1.71 -26.66 9.89
N VAL A 112 -0.73 -27.45 9.47
CA VAL A 112 -0.20 -27.39 8.10
C VAL A 112 -1.06 -28.31 7.23
N LYS A 113 -1.80 -27.75 6.28
CA LYS A 113 -2.61 -28.50 5.31
C LYS A 113 -1.78 -29.15 4.24
N PHE A 114 -0.78 -28.42 3.78
CA PHE A 114 0.11 -28.83 2.73
C PHE A 114 1.49 -28.25 2.99
N VAL A 115 2.51 -29.05 2.76
CA VAL A 115 3.90 -28.61 2.77
C VAL A 115 4.68 -29.46 1.80
N ASN A 116 5.50 -28.81 0.98
CA ASN A 116 6.52 -29.46 0.18
C ASN A 116 7.68 -28.48 0.04
N ILE A 117 8.76 -28.72 0.80
CA ILE A 117 9.96 -27.91 0.79
C ILE A 117 11.09 -28.80 0.28
N THR A 118 11.82 -28.33 -0.72
CA THR A 118 13.04 -28.96 -1.21
C THR A 118 14.14 -27.93 -1.35
N PHE A 119 15.37 -28.28 -0.98
CA PHE A 119 16.51 -27.38 -1.11
C PHE A 119 17.83 -28.15 -1.15
N THR A 120 18.86 -27.49 -1.65
CA THR A 120 20.24 -27.98 -1.62
C THR A 120 21.00 -27.23 -0.52
N ALA A 121 21.57 -27.95 0.44
CA ALA A 121 22.43 -27.37 1.46
C ALA A 121 23.85 -27.11 0.90
N ASN A 122 24.66 -26.36 1.63
CA ASN A 122 25.99 -25.89 1.23
C ASN A 122 26.99 -27.02 0.98
N ASP A 123 26.77 -28.18 1.58
CA ASP A 123 27.54 -29.40 1.38
C ASP A 123 27.12 -30.15 0.09
N GLY A 124 26.13 -29.65 -0.63
CA GLY A 124 25.58 -30.20 -1.87
C GLY A 124 24.48 -31.25 -1.68
N LYS A 125 24.14 -31.63 -0.43
CA LYS A 125 23.04 -32.57 -0.19
C LYS A 125 21.70 -31.92 -0.45
N LYS A 126 20.76 -32.70 -0.98
CA LYS A 126 19.39 -32.26 -1.26
C LYS A 126 18.45 -32.80 -0.21
N PHE A 127 17.68 -31.91 0.40
CA PHE A 127 16.76 -32.25 1.47
C PHE A 127 15.31 -31.99 1.08
N LYS A 128 14.41 -32.71 1.75
CA LYS A 128 12.96 -32.59 1.59
C LYS A 128 12.28 -32.56 2.95
N ILE A 129 11.27 -31.69 3.06
CA ILE A 129 10.29 -31.66 4.15
C ILE A 129 8.91 -31.68 3.51
N ASP A 130 8.14 -32.74 3.77
CA ASP A 130 6.81 -32.96 3.19
C ASP A 130 5.72 -33.23 4.24
N GLN A 131 6.06 -33.05 5.52
CA GLN A 131 5.12 -33.06 6.62
C GLN A 131 5.65 -32.17 7.75
N ILE A 132 4.75 -31.40 8.37
CA ILE A 132 5.01 -30.63 9.58
C ILE A 132 3.87 -30.92 10.56
N ASN A 133 4.21 -31.37 11.77
CA ASN A 133 3.27 -31.49 12.87
C ASN A 133 3.38 -30.24 13.74
N ILE A 134 2.32 -29.44 13.82
CA ILE A 134 2.33 -28.18 14.58
C ILE A 134 2.58 -28.45 16.07
N ILE A 135 3.37 -27.58 16.70
CA ILE A 135 3.57 -27.58 18.14
C ILE A 135 2.45 -26.76 18.79
N HIS A 136 1.57 -27.44 19.52
CA HIS A 136 0.55 -26.82 20.36
C HIS A 136 0.99 -26.84 21.82
N LYS A 137 0.99 -25.68 22.47
CA LYS A 137 1.43 -25.55 23.86
C LYS A 137 0.42 -24.77 24.71
N PRO A 138 0.46 -24.90 26.05
CA PRO A 138 -0.39 -24.08 26.93
C PRO A 138 -0.03 -22.60 26.84
N GLU A 139 -1.02 -21.75 27.08
CA GLU A 139 -0.80 -20.31 27.28
C GLU A 139 0.22 -20.07 28.39
N GLY A 140 1.19 -19.18 28.12
CA GLY A 140 2.26 -18.85 29.07
C GLY A 140 3.38 -19.91 29.20
N ALA A 141 3.35 -20.99 28.41
CA ALA A 141 4.44 -21.97 28.40
C ALA A 141 5.63 -21.49 27.55
N GLY A 142 6.84 -21.48 28.13
CA GLY A 142 8.07 -21.02 27.47
C GLY A 142 8.16 -19.49 27.37
N ASP A 143 9.19 -19.00 26.67
CA ASP A 143 9.59 -17.58 26.75
C ASP A 143 8.88 -16.64 25.75
N HIS A 144 8.04 -17.17 24.84
CA HIS A 144 7.31 -16.38 23.83
C HIS A 144 6.06 -17.13 23.33
N SER A 145 5.13 -16.48 22.63
CA SER A 145 3.92 -17.14 22.10
C SER A 145 4.15 -17.85 20.76
N PHE A 146 3.40 -18.94 20.51
CA PHE A 146 3.36 -19.66 19.23
C PHE A 146 2.04 -19.41 18.46
N PHE A 147 1.15 -18.56 18.99
CA PHE A 147 -0.15 -18.23 18.41
C PHE A 147 -1.04 -19.45 18.16
N GLY A 148 -1.05 -20.40 19.09
CA GLY A 148 -1.78 -21.66 18.89
C GLY A 148 -1.04 -22.67 18.00
N GLY A 149 0.02 -22.22 17.32
CA GLY A 149 0.93 -23.00 16.50
C GLY A 149 1.14 -22.43 15.09
N VAL A 150 0.16 -21.67 14.60
CA VAL A 150 0.23 -20.89 13.36
C VAL A 150 -0.26 -19.47 13.66
N GLY A 151 0.52 -18.45 13.31
CA GLY A 151 0.09 -17.06 13.42
C GLY A 151 0.01 -16.39 12.06
N LEU A 152 -1.05 -15.61 11.84
CA LEU A 152 -1.21 -14.76 10.65
C LEU A 152 -1.10 -13.27 11.00
N ASN A 153 -0.41 -12.51 10.14
CA ASN A 153 -0.16 -11.06 10.31
C ASN A 153 0.34 -10.67 11.71
N LYS A 154 1.45 -11.26 12.14
CA LYS A 154 2.02 -11.03 13.48
C LYS A 154 3.28 -10.18 13.39
N MET A 155 3.35 -9.14 14.21
CA MET A 155 4.61 -8.44 14.47
C MET A 155 5.51 -9.32 15.33
N MET A 156 6.74 -9.54 14.89
CA MET A 156 7.70 -10.42 15.54
C MET A 156 9.09 -9.78 15.64
N HIS A 157 9.92 -10.39 16.49
CA HIS A 157 11.34 -10.10 16.67
C HIS A 157 11.63 -8.70 17.24
N GLY A 158 12.89 -8.27 17.20
CA GLY A 158 13.31 -7.00 17.78
C GLY A 158 12.91 -6.86 19.25
N ASP A 159 12.22 -5.78 19.58
CA ASP A 159 11.71 -5.47 20.93
C ASP A 159 10.26 -5.95 21.19
N THR A 160 9.65 -6.70 20.27
CA THR A 160 8.24 -7.15 20.41
C THR A 160 8.00 -8.09 21.58
N GLY A 161 9.06 -8.72 22.11
CA GLY A 161 8.96 -9.80 23.08
C GLY A 161 8.51 -11.14 22.47
N ILE A 162 8.39 -11.23 21.13
CA ILE A 162 7.99 -12.44 20.42
C ILE A 162 9.11 -12.87 19.47
N GLY A 163 9.52 -14.14 19.54
CA GLY A 163 10.62 -14.68 18.74
C GLY A 163 11.99 -14.25 19.27
N THR A 164 12.93 -13.87 18.40
CA THR A 164 14.32 -13.56 18.77
C THR A 164 14.64 -12.06 18.67
N ALA A 165 15.47 -11.56 19.59
CA ALA A 165 16.06 -10.22 19.51
C ALA A 165 17.24 -10.13 18.52
N LEU A 166 17.63 -11.25 17.89
CA LEU A 166 18.69 -11.31 16.88
C LEU A 166 18.21 -11.06 15.46
N MET A 167 16.91 -10.80 15.28
CA MET A 167 16.28 -10.40 14.03
C MET A 167 15.63 -9.02 14.22
N PRO A 168 15.54 -8.20 13.15
CA PRO A 168 14.86 -6.92 13.21
C PRO A 168 13.37 -7.09 13.47
N LYS A 169 12.73 -6.04 13.98
CA LYS A 169 11.27 -6.00 14.07
C LYS A 169 10.69 -6.09 12.65
N MET A 170 9.76 -7.00 12.44
CA MET A 170 9.16 -7.25 11.13
C MET A 170 7.74 -7.82 11.24
N LEU A 171 7.00 -7.76 10.14
CA LEU A 171 5.67 -8.35 9.99
C LEU A 171 5.80 -9.75 9.37
N ALA A 172 5.38 -10.77 10.10
CA ALA A 172 5.18 -12.12 9.58
C ALA A 172 3.73 -12.27 9.07
N TYR A 173 3.57 -12.47 7.76
CA TYR A 173 2.28 -12.78 7.14
C TYR A 173 1.80 -14.17 7.54
N ILE A 174 2.74 -15.12 7.58
CA ILE A 174 2.56 -16.48 8.09
C ILE A 174 3.75 -16.76 9.00
N THR A 175 3.50 -17.27 10.20
CA THR A 175 4.53 -17.81 11.09
C THR A 175 4.03 -19.13 11.67
N LEU A 176 4.90 -20.13 11.81
CA LEU A 176 4.55 -21.38 12.48
C LEU A 176 5.74 -22.03 13.17
N TRP A 177 5.42 -22.90 14.12
CA TRP A 177 6.35 -23.78 14.80
C TRP A 177 5.86 -25.22 14.73
N GLY A 178 6.77 -26.15 14.40
CA GLY A 178 6.39 -27.54 14.22
C GLY A 178 7.53 -28.52 14.43
N LEU A 179 7.20 -29.80 14.28
CA LEU A 179 8.12 -30.94 14.29
C LEU A 179 8.10 -31.59 12.90
N VAL A 180 9.28 -31.90 12.38
CA VAL A 180 9.45 -32.45 11.02
C VAL A 180 10.43 -33.61 11.01
N ASP A 181 10.30 -34.46 10.00
CA ASP A 181 11.38 -35.34 9.59
C ASP A 181 12.09 -34.70 8.39
N LEU A 182 13.39 -34.47 8.52
CA LEU A 182 14.26 -34.06 7.42
C LEU A 182 14.62 -35.30 6.60
N LYS A 183 14.31 -35.29 5.32
CA LYS A 183 14.54 -36.43 4.41
C LYS A 183 15.57 -36.09 3.35
N ASP A 184 16.28 -37.09 2.85
CA ASP A 184 17.03 -36.99 1.61
C ASP A 184 16.04 -36.85 0.44
N ALA A 185 16.20 -35.82 -0.38
CA ALA A 185 15.25 -35.50 -1.45
C ALA A 185 15.24 -36.53 -2.59
N SER A 186 16.32 -37.29 -2.76
CA SER A 186 16.48 -38.26 -3.84
C SER A 186 15.93 -39.64 -3.48
N THR A 187 16.09 -40.05 -2.22
CA THR A 187 15.67 -41.38 -1.73
C THR A 187 14.38 -41.35 -0.92
N GLY A 188 14.06 -40.22 -0.29
CA GLY A 188 12.96 -40.09 0.66
C GLY A 188 13.28 -40.66 2.05
N GLU A 189 14.50 -41.14 2.29
CA GLU A 189 14.92 -41.66 3.59
C GLU A 189 15.03 -40.54 4.64
N VAL A 190 14.58 -40.82 5.86
CA VAL A 190 14.68 -39.88 6.98
C VAL A 190 16.12 -39.78 7.44
N VAL A 191 16.70 -38.58 7.32
CA VAL A 191 18.06 -38.23 7.77
C VAL A 191 18.05 -37.78 9.22
N ALA A 192 17.01 -37.06 9.63
CA ALA A 192 16.83 -36.61 11.01
C ALA A 192 15.35 -36.50 11.34
N SER A 193 14.93 -37.20 12.38
CA SER A 193 13.52 -37.21 12.79
C SER A 193 13.22 -36.17 13.87
N ASN A 194 11.94 -35.79 13.96
CA ASN A 194 11.37 -34.98 15.03
C ASN A 194 12.13 -33.66 15.31
N ARG A 195 12.50 -32.97 14.23
CA ARG A 195 13.25 -31.71 14.27
C ARG A 195 12.32 -30.53 14.41
N ILE A 196 12.67 -29.62 15.32
CA ILE A 196 11.94 -28.36 15.43
C ILE A 196 12.21 -27.54 14.17
N ILE A 197 11.12 -27.11 13.54
CA ILE A 197 11.11 -26.17 12.45
C ILE A 197 10.42 -24.89 12.89
N HIS A 198 10.94 -23.77 12.43
CA HIS A 198 10.22 -22.52 12.40
C HIS A 198 10.18 -22.02 10.96
N ILE A 199 9.00 -21.58 10.52
CA ILE A 199 8.82 -21.01 9.20
C ILE A 199 8.17 -19.65 9.36
N MET A 200 8.67 -18.66 8.63
CA MET A 200 8.02 -17.37 8.48
C MET A 200 7.96 -16.98 7.02
N THR A 201 6.80 -16.56 6.54
CA THR A 201 6.67 -15.73 5.34
C THR A 201 6.39 -14.31 5.79
N ALA A 202 7.23 -13.35 5.43
CA ALA A 202 7.30 -12.05 6.09
C ALA A 202 7.74 -10.91 5.15
N SER A 203 7.65 -9.68 5.63
CA SER A 203 8.24 -8.50 4.99
C SER A 203 9.77 -8.66 4.86
N ASN A 204 10.36 -8.06 3.83
CA ASN A 204 11.79 -8.22 3.56
C ASN A 204 12.62 -7.42 4.57
N VAL A 205 13.55 -8.09 5.24
CA VAL A 205 14.42 -7.50 6.26
C VAL A 205 15.88 -7.38 5.83
N ARG A 206 16.15 -7.53 4.53
CA ARG A 206 17.48 -7.36 3.95
C ARG A 206 17.48 -6.21 2.95
N ASN A 207 18.59 -5.48 2.91
CA ASN A 207 18.80 -4.42 1.93
C ASN A 207 19.15 -4.99 0.55
N SER A 208 19.39 -4.12 -0.44
CA SER A 208 19.76 -4.53 -1.81
C SER A 208 21.08 -5.29 -1.93
N ASN A 209 21.93 -5.25 -0.89
CA ASN A 209 23.18 -6.02 -0.80
C ASN A 209 22.97 -7.35 -0.04
N LEU A 210 21.72 -7.70 0.26
CA LEU A 210 21.31 -8.85 1.08
C LEU A 210 21.83 -8.79 2.53
N GLU A 211 22.20 -7.62 3.02
CA GLU A 211 22.58 -7.43 4.42
C GLU A 211 21.31 -7.22 5.26
N MET A 212 21.21 -7.91 6.39
CA MET A 212 20.10 -7.76 7.32
C MET A 212 20.07 -6.34 7.90
N ILE A 213 18.87 -5.77 7.92
CA ILE A 213 18.53 -4.50 8.55
C ILE A 213 18.63 -4.68 10.07
N PRO A 214 19.47 -3.93 10.82
CA PRO A 214 19.71 -4.19 12.24
C PRO A 214 18.71 -3.53 13.20
N GLU A 215 17.71 -2.79 12.70
CA GLU A 215 16.76 -2.06 13.54
C GLU A 215 15.79 -2.99 14.30
N VAL A 216 15.83 -2.90 15.63
CA VAL A 216 15.02 -3.76 16.52
C VAL A 216 13.80 -3.07 17.13
N VAL A 217 13.76 -1.73 17.14
CA VAL A 217 12.66 -0.96 17.74
C VAL A 217 11.66 -0.48 16.69
N LEU A 218 12.17 0.15 15.64
CA LEU A 218 11.34 0.60 14.52
C LEU A 218 11.30 -0.51 13.48
N ASP A 219 10.10 -0.80 12.97
CA ASP A 219 9.98 -1.63 11.78
C ASP A 219 10.55 -0.86 10.58
N LYS A 220 11.64 -1.38 10.04
CA LYS A 220 12.32 -0.89 8.83
C LYS A 220 12.28 -1.92 7.70
N SER A 221 11.50 -2.99 7.88
CA SER A 221 11.31 -3.98 6.83
C SER A 221 10.63 -3.37 5.60
N ASP A 222 10.95 -3.90 4.44
CA ASP A 222 10.29 -3.55 3.20
C ASP A 222 8.95 -4.28 3.12
N HIS A 223 7.88 -3.51 3.31
CA HIS A 223 6.50 -4.00 3.23
C HIS A 223 5.98 -4.15 1.81
N ASP A 224 6.81 -3.95 0.78
CA ASP A 224 6.42 -4.26 -0.59
C ASP A 224 6.05 -5.74 -0.70
N THR A 225 4.78 -6.00 -0.97
CA THR A 225 4.20 -7.34 -0.99
C THR A 225 4.93 -8.24 -1.99
N TRP A 226 5.41 -7.65 -3.09
CA TRP A 226 6.19 -8.32 -4.14
C TRP A 226 7.58 -8.75 -3.68
N MET A 227 8.10 -8.15 -2.61
CA MET A 227 9.43 -8.42 -2.07
C MET A 227 9.40 -9.34 -0.85
N SER A 228 8.23 -9.91 -0.51
CA SER A 228 8.10 -10.80 0.64
C SER A 228 9.10 -11.96 0.59
N GLN A 229 9.59 -12.36 1.76
CA GLN A 229 10.57 -13.44 1.92
C GLN A 229 9.98 -14.58 2.75
N THR A 230 10.41 -15.80 2.46
CA THR A 230 10.15 -16.95 3.35
C THR A 230 11.44 -17.47 3.93
N HIS A 231 11.46 -17.61 5.25
CA HIS A 231 12.53 -18.21 6.03
C HIS A 231 12.08 -19.56 6.56
N VAL A 232 12.89 -20.59 6.38
CA VAL A 232 12.71 -21.91 6.98
C VAL A 232 13.95 -22.22 7.79
N ILE A 233 13.79 -22.43 9.10
CA ILE A 233 14.89 -22.74 9.99
C ILE A 233 14.64 -24.06 10.74
N LEU A 234 15.61 -24.99 10.64
CA LEU A 234 15.74 -26.11 11.56
C LEU A 234 16.76 -25.71 12.62
N ILE A 235 16.26 -25.42 13.82
CA ILE A 235 17.09 -24.89 14.90
C ILE A 235 18.01 -25.98 15.50
N PRO A 236 19.17 -25.57 16.04
CA PRO A 236 20.16 -26.49 16.60
C PRO A 236 19.83 -26.95 18.03
N GLN A 237 18.65 -26.62 18.57
CA GLN A 237 18.21 -26.99 19.91
C GLN A 237 16.81 -27.61 19.88
N ASP A 238 16.54 -28.53 20.81
CA ASP A 238 15.20 -29.06 21.04
C ASP A 238 14.39 -28.19 22.04
N MET A 239 13.18 -28.62 22.38
CA MET A 239 12.28 -27.86 23.27
C MET A 239 12.78 -27.82 24.72
N ASP A 240 13.67 -28.74 25.11
CA ASP A 240 14.27 -28.81 26.43
C ASP A 240 15.61 -28.02 26.49
N GLY A 241 16.01 -27.40 25.37
CA GLY A 241 17.23 -26.63 25.22
C GLY A 241 18.49 -27.47 24.97
N ASN A 242 18.35 -28.79 24.77
CA ASN A 242 19.50 -29.64 24.44
C ASN A 242 19.92 -29.41 22.99
N PHE A 243 21.20 -29.61 22.71
CA PHE A 243 21.71 -29.51 21.35
C PHE A 243 21.14 -30.63 20.46
N SER A 244 20.51 -30.23 19.37
CA SER A 244 19.91 -31.07 18.34
C SER A 244 20.52 -30.67 16.99
N PRO A 245 21.74 -31.13 16.64
CA PRO A 245 22.39 -30.74 15.39
C PRO A 245 21.67 -31.36 14.21
N VAL A 246 21.57 -30.67 13.07
CA VAL A 246 21.10 -31.26 11.81
C VAL A 246 22.17 -32.17 11.20
N PRO A 247 22.02 -33.52 11.25
CA PRO A 247 22.96 -34.44 10.64
C PRO A 247 23.09 -34.17 9.14
N GLY A 248 24.32 -34.31 8.65
CA GLY A 248 24.60 -34.06 7.24
C GLY A 248 24.63 -32.58 6.87
N THR A 249 24.75 -31.67 7.84
CA THR A 249 25.13 -30.28 7.63
C THR A 249 26.44 -30.00 8.35
N ASP A 250 27.29 -29.14 7.78
CA ASP A 250 28.59 -28.82 8.39
C ASP A 250 28.48 -27.96 9.66
N HIS A 251 27.29 -27.42 9.93
CA HIS A 251 27.12 -26.32 10.89
C HIS A 251 25.99 -26.48 11.90
N GLY A 252 25.25 -27.60 11.86
CA GLY A 252 24.34 -28.01 12.93
C GLY A 252 22.95 -27.37 12.91
N PHE A 253 22.68 -26.44 12.01
CA PHE A 253 21.35 -25.92 11.72
C PHE A 253 21.15 -25.84 10.21
N ILE A 254 19.91 -25.61 9.78
CA ILE A 254 19.58 -25.23 8.40
C ILE A 254 18.79 -23.94 8.50
N HIS A 255 19.15 -22.93 7.71
CA HIS A 255 18.34 -21.72 7.55
C HIS A 255 18.28 -21.37 6.07
N MET A 256 17.12 -21.64 5.46
CA MET A 256 16.86 -21.36 4.05
C MET A 256 16.01 -20.10 3.91
N MET A 257 16.30 -19.28 2.91
CA MET A 257 15.59 -18.05 2.58
C MET A 257 15.20 -18.05 1.10
N TRP A 258 13.93 -17.78 0.81
CA TRP A 258 13.41 -17.55 -0.54
C TRP A 258 12.95 -16.10 -0.67
N GLU A 259 13.32 -15.46 -1.77
CA GLU A 259 12.90 -14.08 -2.08
C GLU A 259 11.69 -14.02 -3.00
N ASN A 260 11.06 -12.85 -3.04
CA ASN A 260 9.97 -12.48 -3.97
C ASN A 260 8.84 -13.52 -4.02
N VAL A 261 8.47 -14.06 -2.85
CA VAL A 261 7.59 -15.22 -2.77
C VAL A 261 6.16 -14.88 -3.14
N GLU A 262 5.41 -15.87 -3.60
CA GLU A 262 3.98 -15.70 -3.87
C GLU A 262 3.19 -15.95 -2.59
N LEU A 263 2.48 -14.93 -2.11
CA LEU A 263 1.43 -15.08 -1.10
C LEU A 263 0.14 -15.56 -1.79
N THR A 264 -0.52 -16.57 -1.20
CA THR A 264 -1.68 -17.24 -1.79
C THR A 264 -2.72 -17.57 -0.73
N LYS A 265 -3.89 -18.06 -1.18
CA LYS A 265 -5.01 -18.46 -0.30
C LYS A 265 -5.48 -17.31 0.58
N GLU A 266 -5.54 -16.14 -0.02
CA GLU A 266 -6.05 -14.93 0.59
C GLU A 266 -7.53 -15.09 0.96
N THR A 267 -7.92 -14.59 2.13
CA THR A 267 -9.33 -14.59 2.59
C THR A 267 -10.23 -13.69 1.74
N ARG A 268 -9.62 -12.74 1.01
CA ARG A 268 -10.25 -11.76 0.13
C ARG A 268 -9.21 -11.30 -0.89
N ASP A 269 -9.64 -10.95 -2.11
CA ASP A 269 -8.76 -10.32 -3.11
C ASP A 269 -8.11 -9.04 -2.55
N TRP A 270 -6.86 -9.16 -2.15
CA TRP A 270 -6.10 -8.10 -1.49
C TRP A 270 -5.90 -6.90 -2.41
N LYS A 271 -5.97 -7.10 -3.73
CA LYS A 271 -5.78 -6.05 -4.74
C LYS A 271 -6.91 -5.03 -4.76
N LYS A 272 -7.98 -5.22 -3.98
CA LYS A 272 -9.07 -4.23 -3.86
C LYS A 272 -8.78 -3.08 -2.90
N VAL A 273 -7.88 -3.25 -1.93
CA VAL A 273 -7.47 -2.16 -1.06
C VAL A 273 -6.02 -2.33 -0.64
N TYR A 274 -5.21 -1.34 -0.96
CA TYR A 274 -3.77 -1.39 -0.76
C TYR A 274 -3.18 0.02 -0.64
N GLU A 275 -1.98 0.10 -0.09
CA GLU A 275 -1.19 1.31 0.01
C GLU A 275 -0.14 1.30 -1.10
N ILE A 276 0.04 2.44 -1.78
CA ILE A 276 1.22 2.65 -2.63
C ILE A 276 2.38 3.05 -1.74
N LEU A 277 3.39 2.21 -1.74
CA LEU A 277 4.58 2.44 -0.94
C LEU A 277 5.57 3.35 -1.66
N PRO A 278 6.50 3.95 -0.91
CA PRO A 278 7.48 4.88 -1.44
C PRO A 278 8.54 4.17 -2.27
N GLY A 279 8.81 4.70 -3.45
CA GLY A 279 9.81 4.17 -4.35
C GLY A 279 10.03 5.07 -5.56
N PRO A 280 10.84 4.61 -6.53
CA PRO A 280 11.01 5.31 -7.80
C PRO A 280 9.67 5.51 -8.49
N ALA A 281 9.42 6.72 -9.01
CA ALA A 281 8.25 6.94 -9.85
C ALA A 281 8.34 6.08 -11.12
N VAL A 282 7.26 5.41 -11.50
CA VAL A 282 7.28 4.48 -12.65
C VAL A 282 7.59 5.19 -13.96
N ILE A 283 7.08 6.41 -14.14
CA ILE A 283 7.30 7.21 -15.36
C ILE A 283 8.67 7.91 -15.35
N ASN A 284 9.24 8.19 -14.18
CA ASN A 284 10.53 8.85 -14.02
C ASN A 284 11.28 8.33 -12.79
N GLU A 285 12.03 7.24 -12.98
CA GLU A 285 12.71 6.54 -11.87
C GLU A 285 13.75 7.38 -11.12
N ALA A 286 14.26 8.45 -11.76
CA ALA A 286 15.17 9.39 -11.10
C ALA A 286 14.50 10.17 -9.96
N MET A 287 13.16 10.26 -9.95
CA MET A 287 12.40 10.78 -8.83
C MET A 287 12.11 9.66 -7.85
N ASN A 288 12.79 9.69 -6.70
CA ASN A 288 12.72 8.66 -5.68
C ASN A 288 13.06 9.27 -4.30
N PRO A 289 12.25 9.05 -3.24
CA PRO A 289 10.97 8.33 -3.24
C PRO A 289 9.78 9.20 -3.69
N THR A 290 8.74 8.56 -4.22
CA THR A 290 7.49 9.21 -4.63
C THR A 290 6.26 8.36 -4.31
N PRO A 291 5.04 8.95 -4.26
CA PRO A 291 3.79 8.22 -4.18
C PRO A 291 3.35 7.58 -5.51
N PHE A 292 4.18 7.60 -6.56
CA PHE A 292 3.83 7.10 -7.90
C PHE A 292 4.66 5.87 -8.28
N SER A 293 4.95 5.02 -7.30
CA SER A 293 5.77 3.82 -7.45
C SER A 293 4.93 2.57 -7.77
N ASN A 294 5.62 1.45 -8.01
CA ASN A 294 5.04 0.11 -8.16
C ASN A 294 5.13 -0.75 -6.88
N LYS A 295 5.65 -0.18 -5.78
CA LYS A 295 5.72 -0.87 -4.49
C LYS A 295 4.35 -0.77 -3.82
N VAL A 296 3.85 -1.87 -3.27
CA VAL A 296 2.51 -1.91 -2.67
C VAL A 296 2.46 -2.74 -1.39
N ALA A 297 1.67 -2.29 -0.42
CA ALA A 297 1.31 -3.09 0.75
C ALA A 297 -0.19 -3.35 0.75
N PHE A 298 -0.61 -4.59 0.96
CA PHE A 298 -2.02 -4.90 1.16
C PHE A 298 -2.53 -4.33 2.49
N GLY A 299 -3.84 -4.11 2.59
CA GLY A 299 -4.48 -3.70 3.83
C GLY A 299 -5.97 -4.03 3.83
N ALA A 300 -6.69 -3.35 4.71
CA ALA A 300 -8.14 -3.33 4.74
C ALA A 300 -8.64 -1.90 4.90
N GLY A 301 -9.91 -1.66 4.58
CA GLY A 301 -10.46 -0.34 4.77
C GLY A 301 -11.81 -0.15 4.10
N SER A 302 -12.35 1.04 4.31
CA SER A 302 -13.57 1.48 3.65
C SER A 302 -13.49 2.98 3.44
N TYR A 303 -14.16 3.46 2.40
CA TYR A 303 -14.44 4.87 2.32
C TYR A 303 -15.86 5.16 1.83
N SER A 304 -16.36 6.34 2.20
CA SER A 304 -17.55 6.97 1.64
C SER A 304 -17.35 8.47 1.61
N PHE A 305 -17.84 9.12 0.56
CA PHE A 305 -18.05 10.56 0.50
C PHE A 305 -19.05 10.92 -0.60
N ASN A 306 -19.65 12.09 -0.47
CA ASN A 306 -20.48 12.72 -1.50
C ASN A 306 -19.87 14.06 -1.87
N VAL A 307 -19.58 14.27 -3.15
CA VAL A 307 -19.17 15.57 -3.68
C VAL A 307 -20.36 16.27 -4.32
N ILE A 308 -20.38 17.59 -4.20
CA ILE A 308 -21.36 18.47 -4.79
C ILE A 308 -20.59 19.54 -5.55
N ASP A 309 -20.77 19.58 -6.85
CA ASP A 309 -20.25 20.61 -7.75
C ASP A 309 -21.38 21.63 -7.98
N ASN A 310 -21.24 22.83 -7.42
CA ASN A 310 -22.21 23.92 -7.47
C ASN A 310 -21.71 25.10 -8.33
N SER A 311 -20.47 25.05 -8.80
CA SER A 311 -19.79 26.20 -9.42
C SER A 311 -19.11 25.78 -10.71
N GLU A 312 -19.39 26.50 -11.80
CA GLU A 312 -18.79 26.17 -13.10
C GLU A 312 -17.28 26.48 -13.16
N GLU A 313 -16.84 27.51 -12.45
CA GLU A 313 -15.48 28.05 -12.55
C GLU A 313 -14.73 28.09 -11.21
N ASP A 314 -13.40 28.03 -11.32
CA ASP A 314 -12.48 28.28 -10.21
C ASP A 314 -12.72 29.68 -9.60
N SER A 315 -13.18 29.70 -8.36
CA SER A 315 -13.36 30.91 -7.60
C SER A 315 -13.14 30.63 -6.13
N GLU A 316 -12.58 31.61 -5.41
CA GLU A 316 -12.54 31.60 -3.93
C GLU A 316 -13.95 31.58 -3.32
N ASN A 317 -14.97 31.96 -4.10
CA ASN A 317 -16.37 31.96 -3.72
C ASN A 317 -17.13 30.74 -4.27
N SER A 318 -16.43 29.71 -4.74
CA SER A 318 -17.09 28.46 -5.13
C SER A 318 -17.89 27.89 -3.95
N GLU A 319 -19.05 27.31 -4.26
CA GLU A 319 -19.93 26.65 -3.30
C GLU A 319 -19.81 25.12 -3.39
N ASP A 320 -18.72 24.61 -3.97
CA ASP A 320 -18.48 23.17 -4.08
C ASP A 320 -18.17 22.56 -2.72
N LEU A 321 -18.65 21.33 -2.49
CA LEU A 321 -18.59 20.73 -1.16
C LEU A 321 -18.27 19.25 -1.24
N ILE A 322 -17.68 18.74 -0.16
CA ILE A 322 -17.64 17.32 0.15
C ILE A 322 -18.40 17.10 1.46
N LYS A 323 -19.21 16.04 1.50
CA LYS A 323 -20.05 15.66 2.64
C LYS A 323 -19.89 14.17 2.93
N ASN A 324 -20.28 13.78 4.14
CA ASN A 324 -20.33 12.38 4.58
C ASN A 324 -18.98 11.66 4.40
N VAL A 325 -17.88 12.35 4.65
CA VAL A 325 -16.53 11.79 4.53
C VAL A 325 -16.34 10.77 5.66
N ALA A 326 -16.00 9.54 5.28
CA ALA A 326 -15.65 8.49 6.22
C ALA A 326 -14.63 7.56 5.57
N ILE A 327 -13.34 7.89 5.67
CA ILE A 327 -12.23 7.10 5.13
C ILE A 327 -11.53 6.40 6.30
N LYS A 328 -11.37 5.08 6.19
CA LYS A 328 -10.64 4.25 7.15
C LYS A 328 -9.73 3.29 6.42
N TYR A 329 -8.51 3.14 6.89
CA TYR A 329 -7.55 2.15 6.37
C TYR A 329 -6.77 1.51 7.51
N GLN A 330 -6.56 0.20 7.40
CA GLN A 330 -5.80 -0.63 8.32
C GLN A 330 -4.65 -1.30 7.60
N ARG A 331 -3.43 -1.13 8.12
CA ARG A 331 -2.28 -1.92 7.72
C ARG A 331 -2.32 -3.30 8.37
N PRO A 332 -1.63 -4.32 7.81
CA PRO A 332 -1.65 -5.67 8.37
C PRO A 332 -1.04 -5.78 9.78
N ASN A 333 -0.19 -4.84 10.17
CA ASN A 333 0.34 -4.75 11.54
C ASN A 333 -0.68 -4.20 12.57
N GLY A 334 -1.91 -3.86 12.13
CA GLY A 334 -2.99 -3.34 12.96
C GLY A 334 -3.07 -1.82 13.02
N GLU A 335 -2.10 -1.09 12.48
CA GLU A 335 -2.09 0.38 12.44
C GLU A 335 -3.29 0.91 11.64
N MET A 336 -4.02 1.85 12.22
CA MET A 336 -5.28 2.39 11.70
C MET A 336 -5.14 3.88 11.37
N PHE A 337 -5.65 4.27 10.20
CA PHE A 337 -5.76 5.66 9.75
C PHE A 337 -7.21 6.04 9.48
N ILE A 338 -7.60 7.24 9.94
CA ILE A 338 -8.94 7.79 9.76
C ILE A 338 -8.85 9.21 9.18
N ILE A 339 -9.69 9.48 8.18
CA ILE A 339 -9.97 10.82 7.63
C ILE A 339 -11.51 10.96 7.54
N ASP A 340 -12.09 11.89 8.28
CA ASP A 340 -13.55 12.00 8.48
C ASP A 340 -14.09 13.44 8.30
N ASP A 341 -13.20 14.42 8.11
CA ASP A 341 -13.54 15.80 7.78
C ASP A 341 -12.56 16.32 6.73
N ILE A 342 -13.09 16.85 5.62
CA ILE A 342 -12.30 17.41 4.52
C ILE A 342 -12.89 18.78 4.19
N GLN A 343 -12.07 19.81 4.35
CA GLN A 343 -12.39 21.16 3.91
C GLN A 343 -11.90 21.36 2.49
N ILE A 344 -12.81 21.56 1.53
CA ILE A 344 -12.44 21.80 0.13
C ILE A 344 -11.64 23.10 0.01
N ILE A 345 -10.61 23.07 -0.82
CA ILE A 345 -9.80 24.23 -1.16
C ILE A 345 -10.42 24.93 -2.35
N HIS A 346 -10.84 26.18 -2.15
CA HIS A 346 -11.31 27.06 -3.21
C HIS A 346 -10.20 28.04 -3.60
N LYS A 347 -9.89 28.13 -4.89
CA LYS A 347 -8.86 29.02 -5.42
C LYS A 347 -9.41 29.88 -6.54
N THR A 348 -8.88 31.10 -6.67
CA THR A 348 -9.16 31.97 -7.81
C THR A 348 -8.70 31.30 -9.10
N ASN A 349 -9.46 31.44 -10.18
CA ASN A 349 -9.05 30.95 -11.50
C ASN A 349 -7.63 31.43 -11.87
N GLY A 350 -6.80 30.48 -12.33
CA GLY A 350 -5.41 30.71 -12.69
C GLY A 350 -4.45 30.90 -11.49
N SER A 351 -4.93 30.77 -10.25
CA SER A 351 -4.05 30.77 -9.07
C SER A 351 -3.60 29.34 -8.75
N GLY A 352 -2.34 29.04 -9.07
CA GLY A 352 -1.76 27.71 -8.92
C GLY A 352 -1.05 27.25 -10.19
N ASP A 353 -0.52 26.03 -10.13
CA ASP A 353 0.11 25.34 -11.25
C ASP A 353 -0.90 24.55 -12.12
N HIS A 354 -2.14 24.37 -11.65
CA HIS A 354 -3.23 23.69 -12.36
C HIS A 354 -4.62 24.18 -11.88
N PRO A 355 -5.71 23.94 -12.64
CA PRO A 355 -7.08 24.26 -12.22
C PRO A 355 -7.54 23.39 -11.03
N TYR A 356 -8.31 23.99 -10.12
CA TYR A 356 -8.88 23.34 -8.94
C TYR A 356 -10.35 22.94 -9.13
N PHE A 357 -10.96 23.35 -10.26
CA PHE A 357 -12.35 23.12 -10.65
C PHE A 357 -13.35 23.60 -9.61
N GLY A 358 -13.18 24.83 -9.13
CA GLY A 358 -13.95 25.35 -8.01
C GLY A 358 -13.72 24.62 -6.69
N GLY A 359 -12.90 23.56 -6.65
CA GLY A 359 -12.68 22.69 -5.51
C GLY A 359 -13.08 21.23 -5.77
N VAL A 360 -14.04 20.99 -6.68
CA VAL A 360 -14.50 19.65 -7.09
C VAL A 360 -14.58 19.57 -8.62
N GLY A 361 -13.73 18.76 -9.23
CA GLY A 361 -13.79 18.47 -10.66
C GLY A 361 -14.54 17.18 -10.97
N LEU A 362 -15.56 17.26 -11.82
CA LEU A 362 -16.26 16.10 -12.37
C LEU A 362 -15.87 15.84 -13.83
N ASP A 363 -15.70 14.55 -14.18
CA ASP A 363 -15.43 14.04 -15.53
C ASP A 363 -14.27 14.76 -16.27
N LYS A 364 -13.12 14.87 -15.60
CA LYS A 364 -11.92 15.55 -16.13
C LYS A 364 -10.91 14.55 -16.67
N VAL A 365 -10.30 14.87 -17.81
CA VAL A 365 -9.09 14.15 -18.27
C VAL A 365 -7.87 14.87 -17.70
N MET A 366 -7.06 14.15 -16.93
CA MET A 366 -5.94 14.71 -16.16
C MET A 366 -4.64 13.93 -16.39
N HIS A 367 -3.56 14.43 -15.78
CA HIS A 367 -2.22 13.84 -15.76
C HIS A 367 -1.56 13.72 -17.13
N GLY A 368 -0.47 12.96 -17.23
CA GLY A 368 0.29 12.79 -18.46
C GLY A 368 0.64 14.13 -19.12
N ASN A 369 0.23 14.29 -20.38
CA ASN A 369 0.49 15.49 -21.19
C ASN A 369 -0.62 16.56 -21.14
N THR A 370 -1.60 16.43 -20.24
CA THR A 370 -2.73 17.38 -20.19
C THR A 370 -2.35 18.74 -19.63
N GLY A 371 -1.25 18.83 -18.87
CA GLY A 371 -0.89 20.01 -18.09
C GLY A 371 -1.74 20.19 -16.83
N ILE A 372 -2.55 19.19 -16.44
CA ILE A 372 -3.38 19.20 -15.24
C ILE A 372 -2.91 18.09 -14.29
N GLY A 373 -2.52 18.44 -13.07
CA GLY A 373 -1.96 17.52 -12.09
C GLY A 373 -0.52 17.08 -12.45
N THR A 374 -0.12 15.88 -12.02
CA THR A 374 1.25 15.40 -12.22
C THR A 374 1.47 14.69 -13.57
N ASN A 375 2.70 14.77 -14.10
CA ASN A 375 3.16 13.96 -15.23
C ASN A 375 3.71 12.58 -14.82
N LEU A 376 3.67 12.27 -13.52
CA LEU A 376 4.09 10.97 -12.95
C LEU A 376 2.97 9.92 -12.91
N MET A 377 1.77 10.31 -13.33
CA MET A 377 0.61 9.44 -13.52
C MET A 377 0.29 9.32 -15.02
N PRO A 378 -0.27 8.18 -15.47
CA PRO A 378 -0.74 8.07 -16.84
C PRO A 378 -1.86 9.07 -17.09
N LYS A 379 -2.04 9.44 -18.36
CA LYS A 379 -3.22 10.20 -18.76
C LYS A 379 -4.45 9.34 -18.53
N LEU A 380 -5.43 9.86 -17.80
CA LEU A 380 -6.60 9.09 -17.41
C LEU A 380 -7.85 9.95 -17.22
N THR A 381 -9.01 9.31 -17.16
CA THR A 381 -10.29 9.95 -16.86
C THR A 381 -10.56 9.93 -15.36
N SER A 382 -10.69 11.11 -14.77
CA SER A 382 -11.14 11.34 -13.40
C SER A 382 -12.64 11.60 -13.39
N TYR A 383 -13.42 10.72 -12.78
CA TYR A 383 -14.84 10.94 -12.56
C TYR A 383 -15.08 11.94 -11.43
N ILE A 384 -14.23 11.90 -10.40
CA ILE A 384 -14.17 12.89 -9.32
C ILE A 384 -12.71 13.25 -9.11
N THR A 385 -12.38 14.52 -8.95
CA THR A 385 -11.09 15.01 -8.47
C THR A 385 -11.33 16.15 -7.50
N LEU A 386 -10.60 16.19 -6.39
CA LEU A 386 -10.70 17.29 -5.43
C LEU A 386 -9.40 17.48 -4.66
N TRP A 387 -9.24 18.69 -4.13
CA TRP A 387 -8.22 19.03 -3.15
C TRP A 387 -8.88 19.59 -1.91
N GLY A 388 -8.42 19.15 -0.74
CA GLY A 388 -8.89 19.67 0.53
C GLY A 388 -7.82 19.66 1.60
N ILE A 389 -8.21 20.14 2.78
CA ILE A 389 -7.42 20.06 4.01
C ILE A 389 -8.15 19.14 4.99
N ALA A 390 -7.42 18.24 5.63
CA ALA A 390 -7.96 17.28 6.58
C ALA A 390 -6.97 16.94 7.70
N ASP A 391 -7.50 16.51 8.83
CA ASP A 391 -6.68 15.89 9.88
C ASP A 391 -6.56 14.38 9.59
N LEU A 392 -5.34 13.85 9.73
CA LEU A 392 -5.12 12.41 9.80
C LEU A 392 -5.18 11.97 11.26
N LYS A 393 -6.01 10.95 11.53
CA LYS A 393 -6.22 10.41 12.87
C LYS A 393 -5.83 8.94 12.97
N ASP A 394 -5.52 8.49 14.18
CA ASP A 394 -5.35 7.07 14.51
C ASP A 394 -6.70 6.35 14.73
N GLY A 395 -6.66 5.04 14.99
CA GLY A 395 -7.86 4.23 15.27
C GLY A 395 -8.65 4.63 16.53
N ASN A 396 -8.06 5.40 17.44
CA ASN A 396 -8.72 5.95 18.63
C ASN A 396 -9.31 7.35 18.38
N GLY A 397 -9.11 7.91 17.19
CA GLY A 397 -9.55 9.24 16.80
C GLY A 397 -8.59 10.37 17.22
N ASN A 398 -7.39 10.04 17.72
CA ASN A 398 -6.39 11.07 18.03
C ASN A 398 -5.79 11.62 16.73
N VAL A 399 -5.68 12.94 16.62
CA VAL A 399 -5.02 13.58 15.48
C VAL A 399 -3.51 13.31 15.54
N ILE A 400 -2.99 12.61 14.54
CA ILE A 400 -1.56 12.31 14.39
C ILE A 400 -0.86 13.23 13.39
N ALA A 401 -1.63 13.86 12.48
CA ALA A 401 -1.14 14.93 11.63
C ALA A 401 -2.27 15.91 11.30
N PRO A 402 -2.25 17.15 11.83
CA PRO A 402 -3.30 18.13 11.60
C PRO A 402 -3.12 18.88 10.27
N ASN A 403 -4.22 19.43 9.73
CA ASN A 403 -4.26 20.37 8.61
C ASN A 403 -3.44 19.94 7.39
N ARG A 404 -3.65 18.69 6.96
CA ARG A 404 -2.91 18.08 5.87
C ARG A 404 -3.63 18.28 4.55
N LEU A 405 -2.86 18.63 3.53
CA LEU A 405 -3.36 18.55 2.16
C LEU A 405 -3.83 17.13 1.89
N VAL A 406 -4.99 16.99 1.27
CA VAL A 406 -5.52 15.71 0.80
C VAL A 406 -5.97 15.89 -0.64
N HIS A 407 -5.58 14.95 -1.48
CA HIS A 407 -6.04 14.80 -2.85
C HIS A 407 -6.85 13.52 -2.96
N ILE A 408 -8.06 13.61 -3.51
CA ILE A 408 -8.88 12.44 -3.80
C ILE A 408 -9.20 12.43 -5.28
N MET A 409 -9.00 11.26 -5.90
CA MET A 409 -9.29 11.03 -7.30
C MET A 409 -10.07 9.73 -7.43
N VAL A 410 -11.26 9.77 -8.03
CA VAL A 410 -12.00 8.58 -8.48
C VAL A 410 -11.83 8.51 -9.98
N SER A 411 -11.24 7.44 -10.49
CA SER A 411 -10.76 7.37 -11.87
C SER A 411 -11.00 6.02 -12.52
N SER A 412 -10.83 6.00 -13.84
CA SER A 412 -10.60 4.76 -14.59
C SER A 412 -9.30 4.07 -14.12
N ARG A 413 -9.18 2.76 -14.36
CA ARG A 413 -8.09 1.94 -13.82
C ARG A 413 -6.74 2.33 -14.39
N SER A 414 -5.87 2.92 -13.56
CA SER A 414 -4.51 3.32 -13.91
C SER A 414 -3.49 2.18 -13.81
N ARG A 415 -3.83 1.11 -13.10
CA ARG A 415 -2.94 -0.05 -12.87
C ARG A 415 -3.43 -1.33 -13.54
N SER A 416 -2.49 -2.17 -13.97
CA SER A 416 -2.78 -3.52 -14.48
C SER A 416 -3.15 -4.50 -13.35
N SER A 417 -3.52 -5.74 -13.72
CA SER A 417 -3.94 -6.78 -12.77
C SER A 417 -2.84 -7.25 -11.79
N ASP A 418 -1.58 -6.97 -12.11
CA ASP A 418 -0.40 -7.14 -11.24
C ASP A 418 -0.05 -5.84 -10.48
N LEU A 419 -0.97 -4.87 -10.45
CA LEU A 419 -0.88 -3.57 -9.78
C LEU A 419 0.25 -2.65 -10.30
N LYS A 420 0.80 -2.92 -11.49
CA LYS A 420 1.80 -2.04 -12.09
C LYS A 420 1.12 -0.84 -12.77
N LEU A 421 1.67 0.35 -12.51
CA LEU A 421 1.14 1.61 -13.04
C LEU A 421 1.34 1.67 -14.56
N SER A 422 0.30 2.06 -15.29
CA SER A 422 0.39 2.38 -16.71
C SER A 422 1.30 3.60 -16.92
N THR A 423 2.08 3.58 -18.00
CA THR A 423 3.05 4.65 -18.32
C THR A 423 2.61 5.52 -19.51
N SER A 424 1.40 5.32 -20.02
CA SER A 424 0.88 6.07 -21.16
C SER A 424 0.54 7.51 -20.74
N THR A 425 1.33 8.48 -21.18
CA THR A 425 1.14 9.90 -20.83
C THR A 425 0.40 10.71 -21.89
N ASP A 426 0.31 10.22 -23.11
CA ASP A 426 -0.22 10.93 -24.27
C ASP A 426 -1.66 10.50 -24.61
N ILE A 427 -1.94 9.22 -24.43
CA ILE A 427 -3.25 8.59 -24.65
C ILE A 427 -3.78 8.04 -23.35
N ASP A 428 -5.07 8.24 -23.11
CA ASP A 428 -5.78 7.56 -22.03
C ASP A 428 -6.07 6.11 -22.43
N SER A 429 -5.20 5.21 -21.97
CA SER A 429 -5.27 3.76 -22.18
C SER A 429 -5.90 3.01 -21.01
N THR A 430 -6.45 3.72 -20.03
CA THR A 430 -7.00 3.14 -18.82
C THR A 430 -8.31 2.39 -19.09
N ASP A 431 -8.61 1.41 -18.24
CA ASP A 431 -9.87 0.67 -18.32
C ASP A 431 -11.01 1.48 -17.70
N LYS A 432 -12.00 1.82 -18.52
CA LYS A 432 -13.18 2.64 -18.16
C LYS A 432 -14.43 1.82 -17.87
N SER A 433 -14.28 0.50 -17.76
CA SER A 433 -15.38 -0.39 -17.40
C SER A 433 -15.94 0.01 -16.02
N PRO A 434 -17.27 0.01 -15.81
CA PRO A 434 -17.85 0.37 -14.50
C PRO A 434 -17.32 -0.47 -13.33
N ASN A 435 -16.87 -1.70 -13.59
CA ASN A 435 -16.29 -2.59 -12.57
C ASN A 435 -14.80 -2.37 -12.32
N ASN A 436 -14.16 -1.45 -13.04
CA ASN A 436 -12.71 -1.17 -12.97
C ASN A 436 -12.45 0.30 -12.59
N ILE A 437 -13.40 0.95 -11.93
CA ILE A 437 -13.20 2.26 -11.32
C ILE A 437 -12.37 2.08 -10.04
N GLU A 438 -11.39 2.96 -9.85
CA GLU A 438 -10.54 2.99 -8.66
C GLU A 438 -10.58 4.35 -7.98
N THR A 439 -10.10 4.42 -6.75
CA THR A 439 -9.98 5.65 -5.99
C THR A 439 -8.61 5.75 -5.35
N HIS A 440 -7.97 6.88 -5.62
CA HIS A 440 -6.73 7.32 -5.00
C HIS A 440 -7.07 8.31 -3.89
N ILE A 441 -6.56 8.06 -2.69
CA ILE A 441 -6.61 9.02 -1.58
C ILE A 441 -5.17 9.27 -1.17
N ILE A 442 -4.69 10.49 -1.40
CA ILE A 442 -3.29 10.86 -1.16
C ILE A 442 -3.24 11.99 -0.14
N ILE A 443 -2.50 11.78 0.94
CA ILE A 443 -1.96 12.86 1.76
C ILE A 443 -0.51 13.05 1.33
N PRO A 444 -0.21 14.04 0.46
CA PRO A 444 1.12 14.23 -0.10
C PRO A 444 2.13 14.73 0.95
N PRO A 445 3.44 14.66 0.61
CA PRO A 445 4.50 15.16 1.48
C PRO A 445 4.71 16.67 1.38
N LEU A 446 4.04 17.35 0.44
CA LEU A 446 4.14 18.79 0.21
C LEU A 446 2.78 19.45 0.47
N ASP A 447 2.80 20.68 0.95
CA ASP A 447 1.62 21.56 1.00
C ASP A 447 1.35 22.24 -0.37
N LEU A 448 0.37 23.15 -0.42
CA LEU A 448 -0.03 23.86 -1.63
C LEU A 448 1.03 24.84 -2.16
N GLU A 449 1.92 25.28 -1.29
CA GLU A 449 3.02 26.18 -1.61
C GLU A 449 4.30 25.41 -1.98
N GLY A 450 4.24 24.07 -1.94
CA GLY A 450 5.36 23.18 -2.23
C GLY A 450 6.34 23.03 -1.07
N ASN A 451 6.00 23.47 0.14
CA ASN A 451 6.82 23.24 1.33
C ASN A 451 6.62 21.81 1.85
N MET A 452 7.64 21.28 2.51
CA MET A 452 7.54 19.97 3.18
C MET A 452 6.46 19.98 4.27
N SER A 453 5.48 19.11 4.09
CA SER A 453 4.44 18.76 5.05
C SER A 453 4.39 17.23 5.11
N PRO A 454 5.29 16.56 5.87
CA PRO A 454 5.37 15.10 5.88
C PRO A 454 4.36 14.48 6.86
N VAL A 455 3.70 13.39 6.47
CA VAL A 455 2.87 12.59 7.39
C VAL A 455 3.77 11.83 8.37
N SER A 456 3.65 12.15 9.66
CA SER A 456 4.37 11.44 10.70
C SER A 456 3.79 10.04 10.90
N GLY A 457 4.63 9.06 11.22
CA GLY A 457 4.20 7.68 11.44
C GLY A 457 4.07 6.84 10.16
N THR A 458 3.95 7.43 8.97
CA THR A 458 3.80 6.66 7.72
C THR A 458 5.14 6.22 7.10
N GLY A 459 6.26 6.46 7.78
CA GLY A 459 7.60 6.06 7.37
C GLY A 459 8.29 6.99 6.36
N HIS A 460 7.53 7.57 5.40
CA HIS A 460 8.12 8.30 4.27
C HIS A 460 7.45 9.64 3.95
N GLY A 461 6.59 10.12 4.85
CA GLY A 461 6.07 11.48 4.76
C GLY A 461 4.84 11.65 3.86
N PHE A 462 4.27 10.58 3.32
CA PHE A 462 2.97 10.60 2.66
C PHE A 462 2.13 9.37 3.01
N LEU A 463 0.85 9.39 2.68
CA LEU A 463 -0.05 8.23 2.69
C LEU A 463 -0.77 8.19 1.34
N HIS A 464 -0.72 7.07 0.61
CA HIS A 464 -1.40 6.91 -0.68
C HIS A 464 -2.18 5.61 -0.66
N LEU A 465 -3.50 5.73 -0.50
CA LEU A 465 -4.43 4.61 -0.43
C LEU A 465 -5.11 4.40 -1.78
N MET A 466 -5.27 3.13 -2.14
CA MET A 466 -5.94 2.69 -3.36
C MET A 466 -7.13 1.82 -2.99
N PHE A 467 -8.27 2.07 -3.64
CA PHE A 467 -9.46 1.22 -3.60
C PHE A 467 -9.89 0.88 -5.03
N GLU A 468 -10.08 -0.41 -5.36
CA GLU A 468 -10.64 -0.82 -6.66
C GLU A 468 -12.12 -1.18 -6.55
N ASN A 469 -12.79 -1.38 -7.70
CA ASN A 469 -14.20 -1.78 -7.82
C ASN A 469 -15.13 -0.84 -7.07
N VAL A 470 -14.87 0.45 -7.22
CA VAL A 470 -15.59 1.53 -6.56
C VAL A 470 -17.02 1.64 -7.07
N ASN A 471 -17.97 1.83 -6.16
CA ASN A 471 -19.34 2.15 -6.51
C ASN A 471 -19.50 3.68 -6.61
N LEU A 472 -19.86 4.14 -7.81
CA LEU A 472 -20.08 5.53 -8.14
C LEU A 472 -21.54 5.75 -8.54
N THR A 473 -22.23 6.67 -7.87
CA THR A 473 -23.65 6.97 -8.12
C THR A 473 -23.86 8.47 -8.24
N GLU A 474 -24.40 8.92 -9.36
CA GLU A 474 -24.88 10.29 -9.57
C GLU A 474 -26.32 10.42 -9.02
N ASN A 475 -26.59 11.49 -8.28
CA ASN A 475 -27.88 11.74 -7.60
C ASN A 475 -28.69 12.83 -8.27
#